data_AF-A0A7W9CZT6-F1
#
_entry.id   AF-A0A7W9CZT6-F1
#
_cell.length_a   1.000
_cell.length_b   1.000
_cell.length_c   1.000
_cell.angle_alpha   90.00
_cell.angle_beta   90.00
_cell.angle_gamma   90.00
#
_symmetry.space_group_name_H-M   'P 1'
#
loop_
_entity.id
_entity.type
_entity.pdbx_description
1 polymer ?
#
loop_
_entity_poly.entity_id
_entity_poly.type
_entity_poly.pdbx_seq_one_letter_code
_entity_poly.pdbx_strand_id
1 'polypeptide(L)'
;MGTQIVRVPPGFRHPVDEDGELMVGGHLEPLYYADPASLTSYQVYENVSEGSPISPVFDTVDELNEWLKQEGWDQETIDCLLNLGHAPSLIV
;
A
#
# COMPACT_ATOMS: atom_id res chain seq x y z
N MET A 1 -10.62 9.84 5.62
CA MET A 1 -10.49 9.10 4.34
C MET A 1 -9.03 9.22 3.95
N GLY A 2 -8.34 8.12 3.64
CA GLY A 2 -6.88 8.06 3.64
C GLY A 2 -6.31 6.92 2.83
N THR A 3 -5.03 7.04 2.51
CA THR A 3 -4.22 6.05 1.82
C THR A 3 -3.05 5.70 2.73
N GLN A 4 -2.67 4.44 2.80
CA GLN A 4 -1.54 4.00 3.64
C GLN A 4 -0.56 3.14 2.84
N ILE A 5 0.72 3.27 3.16
CA ILE A 5 1.75 2.36 2.67
C ILE A 5 1.92 1.26 3.70
N VAL A 6 1.73 0.03 3.25
CA VAL A 6 1.99 -1.16 4.04
C VAL A 6 3.26 -1.82 3.50
N ARG A 7 4.15 -2.21 4.41
CA ARG A 7 5.34 -2.98 4.04
C ARG A 7 4.94 -4.44 3.89
N VAL A 8 5.21 -5.00 2.73
CA VAL A 8 4.86 -6.36 2.36
C VAL A 8 6.12 -7.10 1.90
N PRO A 9 6.15 -8.45 2.00
CA PRO A 9 7.27 -9.19 1.45
C PRO A 9 7.32 -9.06 -0.08
N PRO A 10 8.50 -9.19 -0.70
CA PRO A 10 8.64 -9.12 -2.15
C PRO A 10 7.79 -10.22 -2.82
N GLY A 11 6.95 -9.82 -3.78
CA GLY A 11 6.01 -10.72 -4.44
C GLY A 11 4.77 -11.09 -3.62
N PHE A 12 4.48 -10.35 -2.53
CA PHE A 12 3.26 -10.53 -1.76
C PHE A 12 2.03 -10.42 -2.66
N ARG A 13 1.16 -11.43 -2.57
CA ARG A 13 -0.11 -11.44 -3.28
C ARG A 13 -1.23 -11.37 -2.25
N HIS A 14 -2.07 -10.35 -2.38
CA HIS A 14 -3.21 -10.19 -1.52
C HIS A 14 -4.09 -11.45 -1.59
N PRO A 15 -4.52 -12.02 -0.46
CA PRO A 15 -5.50 -13.09 -0.49
C PRO A 15 -6.79 -12.60 -1.15
N VAL A 16 -7.37 -13.48 -1.95
CA VAL A 16 -8.64 -13.27 -2.66
C VAL A 16 -9.68 -14.24 -2.12
N ASP A 17 -10.94 -13.83 -2.13
CA ASP A 17 -12.09 -14.61 -1.67
C ASP A 17 -12.44 -15.71 -2.69
N GLU A 18 -13.44 -16.54 -2.39
CA GLU A 18 -13.92 -17.61 -3.28
C GLU A 18 -14.36 -17.07 -4.66
N ASP A 19 -14.76 -15.81 -4.73
CA ASP A 19 -15.15 -15.11 -5.97
C ASP A 19 -13.95 -14.52 -6.74
N GLY A 20 -12.74 -14.59 -6.18
CA GLY A 20 -11.53 -13.98 -6.76
C GLY A 20 -11.38 -12.48 -6.47
N GLU A 21 -12.30 -11.92 -5.68
CA GLU A 21 -12.24 -10.54 -5.19
C GLU A 21 -11.20 -10.41 -4.08
N LEU A 22 -10.55 -9.25 -3.96
CA LEU A 22 -9.54 -9.02 -2.91
C LEU A 22 -10.19 -9.11 -1.52
N MET A 23 -9.72 -10.02 -0.67
CA MET A 23 -10.21 -10.14 0.70
C MET A 23 -9.77 -8.93 1.50
N VAL A 24 -10.67 -7.99 1.68
CA VAL A 24 -10.50 -6.81 2.53
C VAL A 24 -9.88 -7.17 3.89
N GLY A 25 -8.81 -6.48 4.29
CA GLY A 25 -8.08 -6.74 5.54
C GLY A 25 -7.23 -8.03 5.56
N GLY A 26 -7.27 -8.85 4.51
CA GLY A 26 -6.58 -10.13 4.43
C GLY A 26 -5.05 -10.05 4.40
N HIS A 27 -4.47 -8.85 4.24
CA HIS A 27 -3.02 -8.64 4.40
C HIS A 27 -2.59 -8.65 5.87
N LEU A 28 -3.49 -8.43 6.83
CA LEU A 28 -3.13 -8.34 8.25
C LEU A 28 -2.59 -9.67 8.82
N GLU A 29 -3.24 -10.79 8.50
CA GLU A 29 -2.78 -12.13 8.94
C GLU A 29 -1.38 -12.50 8.42
N PRO A 30 -1.10 -12.50 7.10
CA PRO A 30 0.21 -12.89 6.61
C PRO A 30 1.31 -11.92 7.07
N LEU A 31 1.01 -10.63 7.22
CA LEU A 31 1.95 -9.66 7.76
C LEU A 31 2.21 -9.83 9.26
N TYR A 32 1.24 -10.36 10.00
CA TYR A 32 1.43 -10.68 11.42
C TYR A 32 2.46 -11.80 11.62
N TYR A 33 2.50 -12.79 10.71
CA TYR A 33 3.47 -13.88 10.73
C TYR A 33 4.75 -13.59 9.92
N ALA A 34 4.78 -12.52 9.13
CA ALA A 34 5.95 -12.17 8.33
C ALA A 34 7.04 -11.52 9.18
N ASP A 35 8.29 -11.91 8.92
CA ASP A 35 9.43 -11.24 9.52
C ASP A 35 9.53 -9.79 9.05
N PRO A 36 9.62 -8.80 9.94
CA PRO A 36 9.74 -7.40 9.56
C PRO A 36 11.00 -7.11 8.74
N ALA A 37 12.02 -7.96 8.83
CA ALA A 37 13.23 -7.89 8.01
C ALA A 37 13.00 -8.30 6.55
N SER A 38 11.98 -9.11 6.28
CA SER A 38 11.57 -9.53 4.93
C SER A 38 10.55 -8.59 4.31
N LEU A 39 9.99 -7.64 5.08
CA LEU A 39 9.06 -6.61 4.62
C LEU A 39 9.83 -5.45 3.96
N THR A 40 10.50 -5.74 2.84
CA THR A 40 11.31 -4.77 2.09
C THR A 40 10.52 -4.01 1.04
N SER A 41 9.39 -4.56 0.60
CA SER A 41 8.58 -3.97 -0.46
C SER A 41 7.42 -3.15 0.12
N TYR A 42 6.89 -2.24 -0.69
CA TYR A 42 5.88 -1.25 -0.36
C TYR A 42 4.65 -1.48 -1.22
N GLN A 43 3.49 -1.50 -0.60
CA GLN A 43 2.22 -1.55 -1.32
C GLN A 43 1.26 -0.52 -0.73
N VAL A 44 0.58 0.21 -1.61
CA VAL A 44 -0.39 1.23 -1.23
C VAL A 44 -1.78 0.61 -1.11
N TYR A 45 -2.44 0.95 -0.02
CA TYR A 45 -3.78 0.51 0.34
C TYR A 45 -4.70 1.69 0.60
N GLU A 46 -5.96 1.56 0.19
CA GLU A 46 -7.01 2.52 0.53
C GLU A 46 -7.59 2.21 1.92
N ASN A 47 -7.55 3.19 2.83
CA ASN A 47 -7.98 3.04 4.23
C ASN A 47 -9.50 3.30 4.42
N VAL A 48 -10.26 3.53 3.35
CA VAL A 48 -11.67 3.94 3.43
C VAL A 48 -12.63 2.76 3.54
N SER A 49 -12.26 1.62 2.94
CA SER A 49 -12.91 0.33 3.13
C SER A 49 -11.85 -0.73 3.39
N GLU A 50 -11.37 -0.77 4.64
CA GLU A 50 -10.71 -1.92 5.24
C GLU A 50 -9.52 -2.52 4.43
N GLY A 51 -8.82 -1.70 3.63
CA GLY A 51 -7.52 -2.02 3.04
C GLY A 51 -7.58 -2.89 1.79
N SER A 52 -8.15 -2.35 0.71
CA SER A 52 -7.95 -2.90 -0.64
C SER A 52 -6.63 -2.39 -1.24
N PRO A 53 -5.81 -3.26 -1.86
CA PRO A 53 -4.60 -2.84 -2.55
C PRO A 53 -4.97 -2.06 -3.81
N ILE A 54 -4.59 -0.79 -3.86
CA ILE A 54 -4.83 0.09 -5.03
C ILE A 54 -3.65 0.07 -6.01
N SER A 55 -2.49 -0.36 -5.53
CA SER A 55 -1.23 -0.30 -6.29
C SER A 55 -0.53 -1.66 -6.31
N PRO A 56 0.34 -1.89 -7.30
CA PRO A 56 1.24 -3.03 -7.30
C PRO A 56 2.25 -2.96 -6.13
N VAL A 57 2.98 -4.06 -5.92
CA VAL A 57 4.08 -4.11 -4.94
C VAL A 57 5.31 -3.45 -5.55
N PHE A 58 5.86 -2.45 -4.87
CA PHE A 58 7.09 -1.74 -5.24
C PHE A 58 8.22 -2.17 -4.33
N ASP A 59 9.41 -2.45 -4.88
CA ASP A 59 10.56 -2.79 -4.03
C ASP A 59 11.16 -1.55 -3.36
N THR A 60 10.96 -0.39 -3.96
CA THR A 60 11.52 0.87 -3.46
C THR A 60 10.49 1.98 -3.35
N VAL A 61 10.79 2.91 -2.44
CA VAL A 61 10.02 4.13 -2.23
C VAL A 61 10.07 5.07 -3.45
N ASP A 62 11.15 5.00 -4.22
CA ASP A 62 11.34 5.80 -5.43
C ASP A 62 10.40 5.35 -6.57
N GLU A 63 10.26 4.04 -6.78
CA GLU A 63 9.29 3.49 -7.73
C GLU A 63 7.85 3.86 -7.35
N LEU A 64 7.54 3.80 -6.05
CA LEU A 64 6.26 4.25 -5.53
C LEU A 64 6.02 5.74 -5.82
N ASN A 65 7.02 6.58 -5.58
CA ASN A 65 6.96 8.03 -5.84
C ASN A 65 6.70 8.32 -7.33
N GLU A 66 7.44 7.67 -8.22
CA GLU A 66 7.25 7.81 -9.66
C GLU A 66 5.86 7.35 -10.11
N TRP A 67 5.35 6.25 -9.55
CA TRP A 67 3.99 5.78 -9.84
C TRP A 67 2.93 6.78 -9.36
N LEU A 68 3.05 7.31 -8.14
CA LEU A 68 2.12 8.31 -7.61
C LEU A 68 2.11 9.59 -8.46
N LYS A 69 3.28 10.04 -8.93
CA LYS A 69 3.37 11.16 -9.87
C LYS A 69 2.67 10.85 -11.20
N GLN A 70 2.81 9.63 -11.74
CA GLN A 70 2.15 9.23 -12.97
C GLN A 70 0.63 9.17 -12.82
N GLU A 71 0.14 8.75 -11.66
CA GLU A 71 -1.29 8.80 -11.31
C GLU A 71 -1.80 10.24 -11.12
N GLY A 72 -0.91 11.23 -11.08
CA GLY A 72 -1.27 12.64 -10.96
C GLY A 72 -1.42 13.13 -9.51
N TRP A 73 -0.80 12.44 -8.55
CA TRP A 73 -0.87 12.83 -7.14
C TRP A 73 -0.02 14.08 -6.86
N ASP A 74 -0.50 14.91 -5.93
CA ASP A 74 0.25 16.08 -5.47
C ASP A 74 1.56 15.69 -4.77
N GLN A 75 2.59 16.48 -5.02
CA GLN A 75 3.92 16.26 -4.47
C GLN A 75 3.94 16.34 -2.93
N GLU A 76 3.07 17.16 -2.34
CA GLU A 76 2.87 17.24 -0.89
C GLU A 76 2.27 15.96 -0.32
N THR A 77 1.29 15.37 -1.02
CA THR A 77 0.67 14.10 -0.64
C THR A 77 1.68 12.97 -0.71
N ILE A 78 2.52 12.95 -1.75
CA ILE A 78 3.57 11.96 -1.89
C ILE A 78 4.58 12.10 -0.75
N ASP A 79 5.11 13.31 -0.49
CA ASP A 79 6.04 13.53 0.62
C ASP A 79 5.44 13.09 1.97
N CYS A 80 4.18 13.45 2.22
CA CYS A 80 3.42 13.02 3.40
C CYS A 80 3.36 11.49 3.50
N LEU A 81 3.02 10.79 2.41
CA LEU A 81 3.04 9.32 2.33
C LEU A 81 4.42 8.74 2.63
N LEU A 82 5.49 9.28 2.04
CA LEU A 82 6.85 8.77 2.21
C LEU A 82 7.40 9.03 3.61
N ASN A 83 7.07 10.17 4.21
CA ASN A 83 7.58 10.59 5.51
C ASN A 83 6.80 9.95 6.67
N LEU A 84 5.47 9.90 6.57
CA LEU A 84 4.58 9.41 7.63
C LEU A 84 4.16 7.95 7.44
N GLY A 85 4.39 7.35 6.26
CA GLY A 85 3.88 6.02 5.89
C GLY A 85 2.38 5.97 5.61
N HIS A 86 1.69 7.10 5.72
CA HIS A 86 0.27 7.26 5.44
C HIS A 86 0.00 8.70 4.99
N ALA A 87 -0.92 8.88 4.04
CA ALA A 87 -1.42 10.21 3.69
C ALA A 87 -2.96 10.22 3.72
N PRO A 88 -3.58 11.26 4.29
CA PRO A 88 -5.02 11.45 4.18
C PRO A 88 -5.42 11.74 2.73
N SER A 89 -6.51 11.11 2.25
CA SER A 89 -7.02 11.21 0.88
C SER A 89 -7.80 12.51 0.63
N LEU A 90 -7.62 13.52 1.48
CA LEU A 90 -8.28 14.82 1.40
C LEU A 90 -7.46 15.85 0.60
N ILE A 91 -6.30 15.43 0.10
CA ILE A 91 -5.44 16.20 -0.81
C ILE A 91 -5.45 15.45 -2.15
N VAL A 92 -6.55 15.61 -2.88
CA VAL A 92 -6.78 15.17 -4.26
C VAL A 92 -7.62 16.22 -4.97
#